data_AF-A0A934G5Y1-F1
#
_entry.id   AF-A0A934G5Y1-F1
#
_cell.length_a   1.000
_cell.length_b   1.000
_cell.length_c   1.000
_cell.angle_alpha   90.00
_cell.angle_beta   90.00
_cell.angle_gamma   90.00
#
_symmetry.space_group_name_H-M   'P 1'
#
loop_
_entity.id
_entity.type
_entity.pdbx_description
1 polymer ?
#
loop_
_entity_poly.entity_id
_entity_poly.type
_entity_poly.pdbx_seq_one_letter_code
_entity_poly.pdbx_strand_id
1 'polypeptide(L)'
;MDLHLTENPLSAFHSLSRNLNSVEARLAGKIIGVLFAVMLGACARVEAPPETAPAQAAAPAREPASGEAPAALPSPAPAPAMAGEAAPEAQVLTHKKRLYKAKPAAAAMTASAAAAPAPDDEISSYLVKVEANREIKKSIDPGIQSSGQLKVWVGQPKYEPATLTGMSAASATLYTNAPALSAKIAPSFPDDPSAFSVEPDTSKCQAIEPTGSTVLFKIIPNKTGQFRVGATVELYKSPACAGDAATKTAEPITVKVVTSVETLPLMEEAWRAFMNFYKEILAAFFATLVIVFRKQLAKLFHLGEKT
;
A
#
# COMPACT_ATOMS: atom_id res chain seq x y z
N MET A 1 31.06 9.16 19.03
CA MET A 1 31.68 8.51 17.86
C MET A 1 31.12 9.20 16.65
N ASP A 2 31.71 10.34 16.32
CA ASP A 2 31.29 11.22 15.24
C ASP A 2 32.00 10.84 13.95
N LEU A 3 31.24 10.42 12.95
CA LEU A 3 31.72 10.18 11.59
C LEU A 3 31.27 11.35 10.72
N HIS A 4 32.15 12.34 10.60
CA HIS A 4 32.07 13.36 9.55
C HIS A 4 32.53 12.75 8.21
N LEU A 5 31.59 12.58 7.28
CA LEU A 5 31.88 12.31 5.87
C LEU A 5 31.29 13.45 5.04
N THR A 6 32.12 14.43 4.72
CA THR A 6 31.85 15.43 3.70
C THR A 6 33.10 15.60 2.85
N GLU A 7 33.23 14.79 1.80
CA GLU A 7 34.12 15.12 0.69
C GLU A 7 33.33 15.14 -0.62
N ASN A 8 33.40 16.30 -1.26
CA ASN A 8 32.69 16.68 -2.46
C ASN A 8 33.47 16.15 -3.66
N PRO A 9 32.91 15.27 -4.52
CA PRO A 9 33.66 14.61 -5.61
C PRO A 9 34.08 15.56 -6.75
N LEU A 10 33.67 16.83 -6.70
CA LEU A 10 33.97 17.83 -7.73
C LEU A 10 35.38 18.44 -7.64
N SER A 11 36.07 18.35 -6.49
CA SER A 11 37.41 18.94 -6.34
C SER A 11 38.53 18.08 -6.96
N ALA A 12 38.31 16.77 -7.11
CA ALA A 12 39.32 15.86 -7.68
C ALA A 12 39.54 16.06 -9.19
N PHE A 13 38.55 16.57 -9.92
CA PHE A 13 38.64 16.72 -11.38
C PHE A 13 39.50 17.90 -11.83
N HIS A 14 39.66 18.95 -11.02
CA HIS A 14 40.41 20.13 -11.44
C HIS A 14 41.94 19.94 -11.41
N SER A 15 42.46 18.97 -10.65
CA SER A 15 43.90 18.78 -10.45
C SER A 15 44.60 18.05 -11.62
N LEU A 16 43.85 17.25 -12.41
CA LEU A 16 44.42 16.47 -13.52
C LEU A 16 44.69 17.29 -14.79
N SER A 17 44.30 18.56 -14.85
CA SER A 17 44.38 19.38 -16.08
C SER A 17 45.70 20.12 -16.29
N ARG A 18 46.62 20.17 -15.32
CA ARG A 18 47.76 21.10 -15.35
C ARG A 18 49.11 20.54 -15.78
N ASN A 19 49.25 19.27 -16.15
CA ASN A 19 50.58 18.67 -16.36
C ASN A 19 50.72 17.84 -17.65
N LEU A 20 50.18 18.34 -18.76
CA LEU A 20 50.39 17.74 -20.09
C LEU A 20 51.21 18.69 -20.97
N ASN A 21 52.48 18.32 -21.17
CA ASN A 21 53.45 19.04 -21.98
C ASN A 21 53.10 19.03 -23.48
N SER A 22 52.81 20.22 -23.99
CA SER A 22 52.92 20.85 -25.34
C SER A 22 52.86 20.06 -26.66
N VAL A 23 53.24 18.79 -26.76
CA VAL A 23 53.28 18.07 -28.07
C VAL A 23 52.11 17.08 -28.23
N GLU A 24 51.65 16.44 -27.15
CA GLU A 24 50.47 15.56 -27.20
C GLU A 24 49.13 16.33 -27.13
N ALA A 25 49.15 17.57 -26.62
CA ALA A 25 47.97 18.42 -26.51
C ALA A 25 47.34 18.78 -27.87
N ARG A 26 48.15 18.82 -28.95
CA ARG A 26 47.65 19.13 -30.30
C ARG A 26 46.96 17.94 -30.98
N LEU A 27 47.31 16.70 -30.60
CA LEU A 27 46.64 15.50 -31.09
C LEU A 27 45.40 15.18 -30.25
N ALA A 28 45.49 15.33 -28.93
CA ALA A 28 44.36 15.19 -28.01
C ALA A 28 43.26 16.23 -28.29
N GLY A 29 43.60 17.48 -28.60
CA GLY A 29 42.62 18.52 -28.93
C GLY A 29 41.80 18.23 -30.20
N LYS A 30 42.39 17.58 -31.21
CA LYS A 30 41.66 17.18 -32.43
C LYS A 30 40.72 15.98 -32.18
N ILE A 31 41.16 15.02 -31.38
CA ILE A 31 40.34 13.84 -31.03
C ILE A 31 39.18 14.25 -30.11
N ILE A 32 39.43 15.13 -29.13
CA ILE A 32 38.39 15.70 -28.26
C ILE A 32 37.40 16.54 -29.06
N GLY A 33 37.86 17.34 -30.03
CA GLY A 33 36.97 18.13 -30.89
C GLY A 33 36.03 17.27 -31.75
N VAL A 34 36.51 16.14 -32.30
CA VAL A 34 35.67 15.21 -33.06
C VAL A 34 34.69 14.47 -32.15
N LEU A 35 35.11 14.04 -30.96
CA LEU A 35 34.22 13.43 -29.96
C LEU A 35 33.13 14.39 -29.47
N PHE A 36 33.46 15.66 -29.27
CA PHE A 36 32.49 16.69 -28.85
C PHE A 36 31.48 17.01 -29.96
N ALA A 37 31.91 17.04 -31.23
CA ALA A 37 31.01 17.24 -32.37
C ALA A 37 30.07 16.05 -32.59
N VAL A 38 30.54 14.81 -32.37
CA VAL A 38 29.69 13.61 -32.46
C VAL A 38 28.69 13.55 -31.30
N MET A 39 29.07 13.94 -30.08
CA MET A 39 28.15 14.04 -28.94
C MET A 39 27.10 15.15 -29.11
N LEU A 40 27.48 16.32 -29.65
CA LEU A 40 26.53 17.40 -29.95
C LEU A 40 25.56 17.04 -31.08
N GLY A 41 25.96 16.20 -32.05
CA GLY A 41 25.07 15.69 -33.08
C GLY A 41 24.06 14.64 -32.57
N ALA A 42 24.45 13.81 -31.60
CA ALA A 42 23.59 12.75 -31.06
C ALA A 42 22.52 13.27 -30.07
N CYS A 43 22.72 14.44 -29.44
CA CYS A 43 21.70 15.05 -28.59
C CYS A 43 20.59 15.80 -29.37
N ALA A 44 20.74 16.00 -30.69
CA ALA A 44 19.78 16.76 -31.50
C ALA A 44 18.57 15.94 -31.97
N ARG A 45 18.47 14.65 -31.63
CA ARG A 45 17.36 13.79 -32.07
C ARG A 45 16.83 12.88 -30.97
N VAL A 46 16.64 13.44 -29.78
CA VAL A 46 15.64 12.91 -28.85
C VAL A 46 14.32 13.55 -29.29
N GLU A 47 13.60 12.82 -30.14
CA GLU A 47 12.23 13.16 -30.53
C GLU A 47 11.40 13.13 -29.25
N ALA A 48 11.02 14.32 -28.79
CA ALA A 48 10.19 14.48 -27.60
C ALA A 48 8.90 13.65 -27.81
N PRO A 49 8.46 12.87 -26.80
CA PRO A 49 7.16 12.21 -26.88
C PRO A 49 6.08 13.27 -27.12
N PRO A 50 5.07 12.98 -27.96
CA PRO A 50 4.03 13.95 -28.31
C PRO A 50 3.37 14.47 -27.04
N GLU A 51 3.56 15.75 -26.80
CA GLU A 51 2.89 16.51 -25.75
C GLU A 51 1.39 16.45 -26.03
N THR A 52 0.70 15.61 -25.27
CA THR A 52 -0.76 15.52 -25.27
C THR A 52 -1.29 16.89 -24.84
N ALA A 53 -1.76 17.65 -25.82
CA ALA A 53 -2.33 18.97 -25.63
C ALA A 53 -3.38 18.97 -24.50
N PRO A 54 -3.33 19.93 -23.56
CA PRO A 54 -4.44 20.12 -22.64
C PRO A 54 -5.65 20.61 -23.44
N ALA A 55 -6.74 19.85 -23.38
CA ALA A 55 -8.04 20.30 -23.83
C ALA A 55 -8.48 21.50 -22.99
N GLN A 56 -8.09 22.70 -23.42
CA GLN A 56 -8.75 23.95 -23.06
C GLN A 56 -10.10 23.99 -23.77
N ALA A 57 -11.14 23.54 -23.09
CA ALA A 57 -12.50 24.01 -23.33
C ALA A 57 -12.80 25.06 -22.24
N ALA A 58 -12.45 26.30 -22.55
CA ALA A 58 -12.99 27.46 -21.88
C ALA A 58 -14.51 27.52 -22.13
N ALA A 59 -15.29 27.56 -21.06
CA ALA A 59 -16.67 28.06 -21.09
C ALA A 59 -16.94 28.85 -19.79
N PRO A 60 -17.80 29.88 -19.88
CA PRO A 60 -17.59 31.14 -19.16
C PRO A 60 -18.15 31.16 -17.74
N ALA A 61 -17.55 32.06 -16.95
CA ALA A 61 -18.08 32.55 -15.69
C ALA A 61 -19.55 32.96 -15.84
N ARG A 62 -20.44 32.30 -15.09
CA ARG A 62 -21.79 32.80 -14.83
C ARG A 62 -21.79 33.57 -13.53
N GLU A 63 -22.10 34.84 -13.69
CA GLU A 63 -22.54 35.83 -12.73
C GLU A 63 -23.58 35.27 -11.74
N PRO A 64 -23.47 35.52 -10.42
CA PRO A 64 -24.54 35.20 -9.48
C PRO A 64 -25.65 36.26 -9.56
N ALA A 65 -26.70 35.94 -10.32
CA ALA A 65 -27.95 36.69 -10.26
C ALA A 65 -28.64 36.42 -8.91
N SER A 66 -28.85 37.52 -8.19
CA SER A 66 -29.67 37.63 -6.99
C SER A 66 -31.16 37.48 -7.34
N GLY A 67 -31.88 36.71 -6.51
CA GLY A 67 -33.33 36.81 -6.32
C GLY A 67 -34.19 35.96 -7.25
N GLU A 68 -34.78 34.87 -6.71
CA GLU A 68 -36.24 34.63 -6.72
C GLU A 68 -36.58 33.37 -5.89
N ALA A 69 -37.29 33.54 -4.78
CA ALA A 69 -38.27 32.56 -4.29
C ALA A 69 -39.57 32.84 -5.09
N PRO A 70 -40.45 31.87 -5.47
CA PRO A 70 -40.87 30.69 -4.70
C PRO A 70 -41.17 29.42 -5.56
N ALA A 71 -41.49 28.29 -4.91
CA ALA A 71 -42.64 27.42 -5.23
C ALA A 71 -42.42 26.00 -4.65
N ALA A 72 -43.40 25.56 -3.86
CA ALA A 72 -43.53 24.21 -3.34
C ALA A 72 -43.58 23.18 -4.47
N LEU A 73 -42.74 22.14 -4.37
CA LEU A 73 -42.89 20.94 -5.19
C LEU A 73 -43.91 19.98 -4.55
N PRO A 74 -44.79 19.37 -5.36
CA PRO A 74 -45.84 18.48 -4.90
C PRO A 74 -45.31 17.12 -4.43
N SER A 75 -46.03 16.58 -3.45
CA SER A 75 -45.90 15.25 -2.88
C SER A 75 -45.93 14.15 -3.96
N PRO A 76 -44.99 13.18 -3.97
CA PRO A 76 -45.11 12.01 -4.83
C PRO A 76 -46.20 11.06 -4.31
N ALA A 77 -47.20 10.82 -5.15
CA ALA A 77 -48.23 9.81 -5.00
C ALA A 77 -47.67 8.38 -5.20
N PRO A 78 -48.36 7.33 -4.70
CA PRO A 78 -47.79 5.99 -4.51
C PRO A 78 -47.62 5.17 -5.79
N ALA A 79 -46.73 4.18 -5.67
CA ALA A 79 -46.21 3.28 -6.69
C ALA A 79 -47.27 2.51 -7.51
N PRO A 80 -47.05 2.26 -8.81
CA PRO A 80 -47.77 1.25 -9.55
C PRO A 80 -47.25 -0.15 -9.21
N ALA A 81 -48.17 -1.01 -8.79
CA ALA A 81 -48.00 -2.45 -8.73
C ALA A 81 -47.76 -3.01 -10.14
N MET A 82 -46.61 -3.62 -10.38
CA MET A 82 -46.36 -4.46 -11.55
C MET A 82 -46.17 -5.89 -11.09
N ALA A 83 -47.21 -6.68 -11.33
CA ALA A 83 -47.14 -8.13 -11.39
C ALA A 83 -46.19 -8.53 -12.51
N GLY A 84 -45.26 -9.43 -12.21
CA GLY A 84 -44.24 -9.92 -13.14
C GLY A 84 -43.81 -11.32 -12.71
N GLU A 85 -44.70 -12.26 -13.01
CA GLU A 85 -44.50 -13.70 -12.93
C GLU A 85 -43.38 -14.15 -13.87
N ALA A 86 -42.30 -14.72 -13.32
CA ALA A 86 -41.38 -15.57 -14.05
C ALA A 86 -40.62 -16.49 -13.07
N ALA A 87 -41.15 -17.70 -12.89
CA ALA A 87 -40.37 -18.87 -12.46
C ALA A 87 -39.40 -19.26 -13.60
N PRO A 88 -38.20 -19.81 -13.27
CA PRO A 88 -38.10 -21.26 -13.33
C PRO A 88 -37.15 -21.91 -12.29
N GLU A 89 -37.45 -23.20 -12.07
CA GLU A 89 -36.55 -24.30 -11.67
C GLU A 89 -35.83 -24.26 -10.32
N ALA A 90 -36.54 -24.79 -9.32
CA ALA A 90 -35.94 -25.44 -8.17
C ALA A 90 -35.08 -26.64 -8.60
N GLN A 91 -33.76 -26.53 -8.46
CA GLN A 91 -32.88 -27.69 -8.49
C GLN A 91 -33.04 -28.49 -7.19
N VAL A 92 -33.68 -29.64 -7.33
CA VAL A 92 -33.84 -30.67 -6.30
C VAL A 92 -32.49 -31.36 -6.08
N LEU A 93 -31.70 -30.86 -5.14
CA LEU A 93 -30.53 -31.59 -4.62
C LEU A 93 -31.00 -32.53 -3.50
N THR A 94 -31.23 -33.78 -3.88
CA THR A 94 -31.56 -34.90 -3.00
C THR A 94 -30.36 -35.28 -2.13
N HIS A 95 -30.12 -34.53 -1.04
CA HIS A 95 -29.21 -35.00 0.00
C HIS A 95 -29.86 -36.10 0.85
N LYS A 96 -29.49 -37.32 0.49
CA LYS A 96 -29.76 -38.59 1.16
C LYS A 96 -29.55 -38.49 2.68
N LYS A 97 -30.69 -38.40 3.38
CA LYS A 97 -30.86 -38.44 4.83
C LYS A 97 -30.25 -39.74 5.39
N ARG A 98 -28.99 -39.70 5.85
CA ARG A 98 -28.45 -40.76 6.72
C ARG A 98 -29.06 -40.59 8.11
N LEU A 99 -30.14 -41.33 8.34
CA LEU A 99 -30.69 -41.62 9.66
C LEU A 99 -29.60 -42.33 10.50
N TYR A 100 -28.89 -41.57 11.32
CA TYR A 100 -28.16 -42.13 12.45
C TYR A 100 -29.17 -42.38 13.57
N LYS A 101 -29.45 -43.66 13.83
CA LYS A 101 -30.15 -44.14 15.03
C LYS A 101 -29.30 -43.77 16.25
N ALA A 102 -29.63 -42.67 16.93
CA ALA A 102 -29.12 -42.39 18.26
C ALA A 102 -29.86 -43.29 19.27
N LYS A 103 -29.08 -44.11 19.97
CA LYS A 103 -29.51 -44.94 21.11
C LYS A 103 -29.89 -44.01 22.28
N PRO A 104 -31.09 -44.12 22.85
CA PRO A 104 -31.45 -43.34 24.02
C PRO A 104 -30.77 -43.95 25.25
N ALA A 105 -29.72 -43.30 25.74
CA ALA A 105 -29.21 -43.55 27.08
C ALA A 105 -29.85 -42.52 28.01
N ALA A 106 -30.89 -42.95 28.70
CA ALA A 106 -31.45 -42.26 29.84
C ALA A 106 -30.37 -42.20 30.95
N ALA A 107 -29.90 -41.00 31.25
CA ALA A 107 -29.22 -40.70 32.50
C ALA A 107 -29.85 -39.43 33.05
N ALA A 108 -30.81 -39.64 33.94
CA ALA A 108 -31.28 -38.62 34.87
C ALA A 108 -30.12 -38.26 35.80
N MET A 109 -29.67 -37.02 35.75
CA MET A 109 -28.92 -36.40 36.86
C MET A 109 -29.43 -34.97 37.04
N THR A 110 -30.41 -34.89 37.95
CA THR A 110 -30.54 -33.87 39.01
C THR A 110 -30.02 -32.48 38.68
N ALA A 111 -30.97 -31.60 38.36
CA ALA A 111 -30.83 -30.16 38.44
C ALA A 111 -30.50 -29.76 39.89
N SER A 112 -29.22 -29.52 40.17
CA SER A 112 -28.79 -28.74 41.32
C SER A 112 -28.93 -27.28 40.95
N ALA A 113 -30.05 -26.67 41.35
CA ALA A 113 -30.24 -25.23 41.37
C ALA A 113 -29.31 -24.65 42.43
N ALA A 114 -28.02 -24.55 42.10
CA ALA A 114 -27.07 -23.75 42.85
C ALA A 114 -27.46 -22.29 42.62
N ALA A 115 -27.90 -21.63 43.69
CA ALA A 115 -28.16 -20.21 43.73
C ALA A 115 -26.98 -19.47 43.08
N ALA A 116 -27.29 -18.68 42.04
CA ALA A 116 -26.33 -17.79 41.42
C ALA A 116 -25.76 -16.89 42.54
N PRO A 117 -24.44 -16.86 42.76
CA PRO A 117 -23.84 -15.92 43.69
C PRO A 117 -24.26 -14.51 43.25
N ALA A 118 -24.66 -13.69 44.23
CA ALA A 118 -24.95 -12.28 43.99
C ALA A 118 -23.78 -11.65 43.24
N PRO A 119 -24.03 -10.82 42.21
CA PRO A 119 -22.96 -10.18 41.47
C PRO A 119 -22.24 -9.24 42.43
N ASP A 120 -21.04 -9.65 42.85
CA ASP A 120 -20.09 -8.70 43.42
C ASP A 120 -19.97 -7.55 42.41
N ASP A 121 -20.09 -6.31 42.88
CA ASP A 121 -19.83 -5.07 42.11
C ASP A 121 -18.33 -4.97 41.76
N GLU A 122 -17.76 -6.04 41.20
CA GLU A 122 -16.42 -6.12 40.70
C GLU A 122 -16.34 -5.30 39.43
N ILE A 123 -15.64 -4.17 39.52
CA ILE A 123 -15.18 -3.36 38.40
C ILE A 123 -14.68 -4.31 37.31
N SER A 124 -15.45 -4.40 36.23
CA SER A 124 -15.14 -5.31 35.15
C SER A 124 -13.98 -4.70 34.35
N SER A 125 -12.81 -5.34 34.47
CA SER A 125 -11.60 -4.98 33.74
C SER A 125 -11.57 -5.74 32.41
N TYR A 126 -11.56 -5.00 31.31
CA TYR A 126 -11.40 -5.52 29.97
C TYR A 126 -10.04 -5.10 29.42
N LEU A 127 -9.35 -5.99 28.72
CA LEU A 127 -8.14 -5.68 27.99
C LEU A 127 -8.49 -5.58 26.50
N VAL A 128 -8.09 -4.48 25.87
CA VAL A 128 -8.13 -4.31 24.42
C VAL A 128 -6.72 -4.48 23.90
N LYS A 129 -6.51 -5.43 23.00
CA LYS A 129 -5.23 -5.65 22.31
C LYS A 129 -5.39 -5.37 20.84
N VAL A 130 -4.56 -4.49 20.31
CA VAL A 130 -4.50 -4.16 18.89
C VAL A 130 -3.23 -4.73 18.30
N GLU A 131 -3.35 -5.43 17.19
CA GLU A 131 -2.23 -5.99 16.44
C GLU A 131 -2.32 -5.61 14.97
N ALA A 132 -1.19 -5.24 14.36
CA ALA A 132 -1.12 -5.01 12.91
C ALA A 132 0.21 -5.47 12.34
N ASN A 133 0.26 -5.71 11.03
CA ASN A 133 1.52 -5.99 10.33
C ASN A 133 2.55 -4.89 10.60
N ARG A 134 3.78 -5.27 10.97
CA ARG A 134 4.88 -4.31 11.20
C ARG A 134 5.22 -3.52 9.95
N GLU A 135 5.20 -4.21 8.82
CA GLU A 135 5.52 -3.67 7.51
C GLU A 135 4.40 -4.02 6.53
N ILE A 136 3.90 -3.02 5.82
CA ILE A 136 2.92 -3.18 4.75
C ILE A 136 3.54 -2.65 3.47
N LYS A 137 3.56 -3.49 2.44
CA LYS A 137 3.97 -3.08 1.11
C LYS A 137 2.84 -2.31 0.46
N LYS A 138 3.12 -1.12 -0.07
CA LYS A 138 2.24 -0.40 -0.98
C LYS A 138 2.66 -0.76 -2.40
N SER A 139 1.72 -1.33 -3.15
CA SER A 139 1.89 -1.57 -4.59
C SER A 139 1.78 -0.26 -5.35
N ILE A 140 2.56 -0.12 -6.43
CA ILE A 140 2.50 1.02 -7.35
C ILE A 140 1.42 0.79 -8.41
N ASP A 141 1.17 -0.47 -8.74
CA ASP A 141 0.18 -0.84 -9.75
C ASP A 141 -1.24 -0.59 -9.24
N PRO A 142 -2.04 0.25 -9.91
CA PRO A 142 -3.39 0.57 -9.46
C PRO A 142 -4.33 -0.64 -9.46
N GLY A 143 -3.97 -1.72 -10.16
CA GLY A 143 -4.74 -2.98 -10.19
C GLY A 143 -4.38 -3.99 -9.09
N ILE A 144 -3.24 -3.84 -8.42
CA ILE A 144 -2.78 -4.79 -7.39
C ILE A 144 -2.77 -4.07 -6.05
N GLN A 145 -3.79 -4.29 -5.23
CA GLN A 145 -3.82 -3.69 -3.89
C GLN A 145 -3.17 -4.63 -2.88
N SER A 146 -2.00 -4.23 -2.38
CA SER A 146 -1.41 -4.87 -1.20
C SER A 146 -2.14 -4.36 0.05
N SER A 147 -2.59 -5.28 0.90
CA SER A 147 -3.31 -4.97 2.13
C SER A 147 -2.61 -5.57 3.35
N GLY A 148 -2.63 -4.83 4.45
CA GLY A 148 -2.33 -5.36 5.78
C GLY A 148 -3.60 -5.79 6.52
N GLN A 149 -3.39 -6.37 7.69
CA GLN A 149 -4.43 -6.77 8.63
C GLN A 149 -4.26 -5.97 9.93
N LEU A 150 -5.36 -5.45 10.43
CA LEU A 150 -5.50 -4.89 11.77
C LEU A 150 -6.45 -5.79 12.56
N LYS A 151 -5.91 -6.46 13.57
CA LYS A 151 -6.63 -7.37 14.45
C LYS A 151 -6.86 -6.67 15.79
N VAL A 152 -8.11 -6.59 16.22
CA VAL A 152 -8.48 -6.02 17.51
C VAL A 152 -9.13 -7.12 18.34
N TRP A 153 -8.55 -7.42 19.49
CA TRP A 153 -9.10 -8.37 20.46
C TRP A 153 -9.58 -7.60 21.69
N VAL A 154 -10.75 -7.96 22.21
CA VAL A 154 -11.29 -7.42 23.47
C VAL A 154 -11.76 -8.56 24.35
N GLY A 155 -11.30 -8.62 25.60
CA GLY A 155 -11.65 -9.71 26.51
C GLY A 155 -11.14 -9.48 27.93
N GLN A 156 -11.21 -10.49 28.79
CA GLN A 156 -10.65 -10.39 30.14
C GLN A 156 -9.12 -10.51 30.10
N PRO A 157 -8.36 -9.73 30.91
CA PRO A 157 -6.89 -9.73 30.88
C PRO A 157 -6.24 -11.11 31.02
N LYS A 158 -6.86 -12.04 31.77
CA LYS A 158 -6.33 -13.40 31.97
C LYS A 158 -6.34 -14.29 30.71
N TYR A 159 -7.06 -13.89 29.66
CA TYR A 159 -7.14 -14.61 28.38
C TYR A 159 -6.45 -13.85 27.24
N GLU A 160 -5.52 -12.94 27.54
CA GLU A 160 -4.81 -12.20 26.50
C GLU A 160 -4.12 -13.16 25.51
N PRO A 161 -4.39 -13.03 24.19
CA PRO A 161 -3.76 -13.88 23.20
C PRO A 161 -2.28 -13.52 23.02
N ALA A 162 -1.46 -14.53 22.72
CA ALA A 162 -0.05 -14.33 22.37
C ALA A 162 0.09 -13.51 21.09
N THR A 163 1.10 -12.65 21.03
CA THR A 163 1.38 -11.81 19.86
C THR A 163 1.91 -12.64 18.70
N LEU A 164 1.30 -12.51 17.52
CA LEU A 164 1.69 -13.23 16.31
C LEU A 164 3.04 -12.71 15.76
N THR A 165 3.87 -13.64 15.26
CA THR A 165 5.14 -13.30 14.60
C THR A 165 4.89 -12.41 13.38
N GLY A 166 5.65 -11.32 13.24
CA GLY A 166 5.50 -10.37 12.13
C GLY A 166 4.46 -9.27 12.36
N MET A 167 3.80 -9.25 13.53
CA MET A 167 2.90 -8.18 13.94
C MET A 167 3.53 -7.31 15.05
N SER A 168 3.13 -6.03 15.07
CA SER A 168 3.27 -5.13 16.22
C SER A 168 2.00 -5.24 17.06
N ALA A 169 2.11 -5.14 18.38
CA ALA A 169 0.95 -5.18 19.27
C ALA A 169 1.06 -4.13 20.37
N ALA A 170 -0.08 -3.59 20.79
CA ALA A 170 -0.24 -2.77 21.98
C ALA A 170 -1.53 -3.17 22.71
N SER A 171 -1.55 -3.02 24.03
CA SER A 171 -2.67 -3.42 24.88
C SER A 171 -3.06 -2.27 25.80
N ALA A 172 -4.35 -2.06 26.03
CA ALA A 172 -4.88 -1.06 26.94
C ALA A 172 -5.97 -1.67 27.82
N THR A 173 -5.89 -1.42 29.13
CA THR A 173 -6.88 -1.90 30.10
C THR A 173 -7.99 -0.88 30.27
N LEU A 174 -9.23 -1.35 30.20
CA LEU A 174 -10.46 -0.58 30.32
C LEU A 174 -11.18 -1.01 31.59
N TYR A 175 -11.32 -0.06 32.50
CA TYR A 175 -12.12 -0.22 33.70
C TYR A 175 -13.54 0.27 33.43
N THR A 176 -14.52 -0.58 33.73
CA THR A 176 -15.93 -0.27 33.58
C THR A 176 -16.66 -0.53 34.89
N ASN A 177 -17.61 0.34 35.23
CA ASN A 177 -18.41 0.19 36.46
C ASN A 177 -19.47 -0.92 36.35
N ALA A 178 -19.65 -1.49 35.16
CA ALA A 178 -20.61 -2.56 34.91
C ALA A 178 -20.09 -3.45 33.77
N PRO A 179 -20.42 -4.76 33.78
CA PRO A 179 -20.00 -5.68 32.73
C PRO A 179 -20.60 -5.27 31.37
N ALA A 180 -19.75 -5.19 30.36
CA ALA A 180 -20.14 -4.99 28.98
C ALA A 180 -20.53 -6.34 28.36
N LEU A 181 -21.66 -6.36 27.64
CA LEU A 181 -22.18 -7.54 26.95
C LEU A 181 -21.76 -7.56 25.48
N SER A 182 -21.56 -6.39 24.87
CA SER A 182 -21.16 -6.29 23.47
C SER A 182 -20.20 -5.12 23.23
N ALA A 183 -19.50 -5.19 22.09
CA ALA A 183 -18.56 -4.18 21.64
C ALA A 183 -18.82 -3.80 20.17
N LYS A 184 -18.54 -2.54 19.86
CA LYS A 184 -18.40 -2.01 18.50
C LYS A 184 -17.01 -1.40 18.37
N ILE A 185 -16.32 -1.72 17.29
CA ILE A 185 -14.90 -1.39 17.11
C ILE A 185 -14.72 -0.65 15.80
N ALA A 186 -14.01 0.47 15.83
CA ALA A 186 -13.66 1.26 14.65
C ALA A 186 -12.14 1.49 14.62
N PRO A 187 -11.45 1.23 13.49
CA PRO A 187 -10.04 1.55 13.35
C PRO A 187 -9.77 3.06 13.50
N SER A 188 -8.61 3.42 14.05
CA SER A 188 -8.23 4.81 14.32
C SER A 188 -6.81 5.10 13.82
N PHE A 189 -6.63 6.26 13.18
CA PHE A 189 -5.37 6.69 12.57
C PHE A 189 -5.03 8.10 13.06
N PRO A 190 -4.40 8.25 14.24
CA PRO A 190 -4.23 9.54 14.89
C PRO A 190 -3.32 10.52 14.13
N ASP A 191 -2.40 10.02 13.30
CA ASP A 191 -1.46 10.88 12.55
C ASP A 191 -2.06 11.41 11.25
N ASP A 192 -2.72 10.53 10.48
CA ASP A 192 -3.27 10.87 9.17
C ASP A 192 -4.43 9.90 8.81
N PRO A 193 -5.70 10.34 8.87
CA PRO A 193 -6.85 9.49 8.53
C PRO A 193 -6.91 9.12 7.05
N SER A 194 -6.19 9.82 6.16
CA SER A 194 -6.14 9.52 4.73
C SER A 194 -5.03 8.53 4.36
N ALA A 195 -4.16 8.15 5.31
CA ALA A 195 -3.05 7.25 5.06
C ALA A 195 -3.50 5.81 4.70
N PHE A 196 -4.70 5.40 5.13
CA PHE A 196 -5.25 4.07 4.89
C PHE A 196 -6.71 4.12 4.44
N SER A 197 -7.09 3.20 3.56
CA SER A 197 -8.48 2.79 3.34
C SER A 197 -8.75 1.51 4.14
N VAL A 198 -9.95 1.35 4.70
CA VAL A 198 -10.24 0.28 5.66
C VAL A 198 -11.53 -0.45 5.30
N GLU A 199 -11.49 -1.78 5.38
CA GLU A 199 -12.64 -2.64 5.11
C GLU A 199 -12.79 -3.70 6.23
N PRO A 200 -13.90 -3.71 6.98
CA PRO A 200 -14.95 -2.67 7.06
C PRO A 200 -14.46 -1.40 7.79
N ASP A 201 -15.12 -0.27 7.60
CA ASP A 201 -14.85 0.98 8.32
C ASP A 201 -15.20 0.89 9.82
N THR A 202 -16.23 0.11 10.15
CA THR A 202 -16.64 -0.18 11.53
C THR A 202 -17.11 -1.63 11.66
N SER A 203 -16.85 -2.24 12.82
CA SER A 203 -17.32 -3.59 13.10
C SER A 203 -18.85 -3.63 13.25
N LYS A 204 -19.43 -4.79 12.96
CA LYS A 204 -20.75 -5.12 13.48
C LYS A 204 -20.69 -5.17 15.01
N CYS A 205 -21.84 -5.03 15.65
CA CYS A 205 -21.96 -5.29 17.08
C CYS A 205 -21.58 -6.76 17.35
N GLN A 206 -20.61 -6.99 18.22
CA GLN A 206 -20.18 -8.33 18.60
C GLN A 206 -20.36 -8.55 20.10
N ALA A 207 -20.87 -9.72 20.48
CA ALA A 207 -20.89 -10.12 21.88
C ALA A 207 -19.45 -10.25 22.41
N ILE A 208 -19.21 -9.82 23.64
CA ILE A 208 -17.91 -9.98 24.29
C ILE A 208 -17.94 -11.30 25.04
N GLU A 209 -17.17 -12.28 24.55
CA GLU A 209 -17.00 -13.53 25.28
C GLU A 209 -15.99 -13.35 26.43
N PRO A 210 -16.06 -14.13 27.52
CA PRO A 210 -15.07 -14.07 28.59
C PRO A 210 -13.64 -14.32 28.09
N THR A 211 -13.47 -15.26 27.15
CA THR A 211 -12.21 -15.56 26.43
C THR A 211 -11.79 -14.48 25.44
N GLY A 212 -12.64 -13.49 25.23
CA GLY A 212 -12.46 -12.37 24.34
C GLY A 212 -12.94 -12.63 22.91
N SER A 213 -13.22 -11.53 22.22
CA SER A 213 -13.73 -11.50 20.85
C SER A 213 -12.71 -10.81 19.95
N THR A 214 -12.48 -11.38 18.76
CA THR A 214 -11.52 -10.85 17.79
C THR A 214 -12.23 -10.28 16.57
N VAL A 215 -11.86 -9.07 16.18
CA VAL A 215 -12.32 -8.43 14.94
C VAL A 215 -11.13 -8.18 14.03
N LEU A 216 -11.31 -8.53 12.75
CA LEU A 216 -10.31 -8.34 11.72
C LEU A 216 -10.75 -7.22 10.78
N PHE A 217 -9.84 -6.30 10.54
CA PHE A 217 -9.97 -5.22 9.57
C PHE A 217 -8.87 -5.37 8.53
N LYS A 218 -9.24 -5.18 7.26
CA LYS A 218 -8.27 -5.06 6.17
C LYS A 218 -7.90 -3.59 6.03
N ILE A 219 -6.61 -3.30 6.06
CA ILE A 219 -6.08 -1.93 5.89
C ILE A 219 -5.27 -1.85 4.60
N ILE A 220 -5.56 -0.85 3.77
CA ILE A 220 -4.97 -0.66 2.45
C ILE A 220 -4.23 0.69 2.47
N PRO A 221 -2.89 0.71 2.36
CA PRO A 221 -2.13 1.94 2.47
C PRO A 221 -2.26 2.82 1.22
N ASN A 222 -2.63 4.08 1.42
CA ASN A 222 -2.66 5.12 0.39
C ASN A 222 -1.35 5.92 0.32
N LYS A 223 -0.64 6.03 1.45
CA LYS A 223 0.61 6.79 1.60
C LYS A 223 1.73 5.90 2.13
N THR A 224 2.98 6.25 1.80
CA THR A 224 4.18 5.57 2.30
C THR A 224 4.79 6.37 3.44
N GLY A 225 5.41 5.69 4.40
CA GLY A 225 5.93 6.33 5.62
C GLY A 225 5.78 5.45 6.85
N GLN A 226 5.90 6.04 8.03
CA GLN A 226 5.55 5.38 9.29
C GLN A 226 4.29 6.03 9.83
N PHE A 227 3.30 5.21 10.19
CA PHE A 227 2.00 5.69 10.65
C PHE A 227 1.61 4.95 11.92
N ARG A 228 0.99 5.67 12.85
CA ARG A 228 0.35 5.06 14.01
C ARG A 228 -1.04 4.57 13.64
N VAL A 229 -1.30 3.31 13.99
CA VAL A 229 -2.58 2.62 13.77
C VAL A 229 -3.10 2.13 15.11
N GLY A 230 -4.36 2.40 15.41
CA GLY A 230 -5.03 1.99 16.64
C GLY A 230 -6.47 1.57 16.37
N ALA A 231 -7.25 1.45 17.44
CA ALA A 231 -8.68 1.19 17.36
C ALA A 231 -9.41 1.89 18.51
N THR A 232 -10.61 2.38 18.21
CA THR A 232 -11.59 2.85 19.18
C THR A 232 -12.57 1.72 19.45
N VAL A 233 -12.77 1.40 20.72
CA VAL A 233 -13.68 0.36 21.19
C VAL A 233 -14.79 1.01 22.02
N GLU A 234 -16.02 0.77 21.61
CA GLU A 234 -17.24 1.19 22.28
C GLU A 234 -17.86 -0.04 22.95
N LEU A 235 -17.92 -0.02 24.29
CA LEU A 235 -18.47 -1.11 25.09
C LEU A 235 -19.91 -0.79 25.50
N TYR A 236 -20.81 -1.75 25.35
CA TYR A 236 -22.24 -1.58 25.64
C TYR A 236 -22.74 -2.60 26.67
N LYS A 237 -23.72 -2.17 27.47
CA LYS A 237 -24.44 -3.03 28.41
C LYS A 237 -25.53 -3.87 27.73
N SER A 238 -25.92 -3.53 26.50
CA SER A 238 -26.96 -4.23 25.74
C SER A 238 -26.31 -5.12 24.67
N PRO A 239 -26.80 -6.35 24.44
CA PRO A 239 -26.24 -7.25 23.42
C PRO A 239 -26.39 -6.73 21.97
N ALA A 240 -27.26 -5.73 21.75
CA ALA A 240 -27.49 -5.13 20.44
C ALA A 240 -26.68 -3.84 20.20
N CYS A 241 -25.71 -3.51 21.07
CA CYS A 241 -24.97 -2.24 21.04
C CYS A 241 -25.88 -1.00 21.06
N ALA A 242 -26.94 -1.07 21.87
CA ALA A 242 -27.87 0.05 22.08
C ALA A 242 -27.59 0.75 23.41
N GLY A 243 -27.82 2.07 23.45
CA GLY A 243 -27.68 2.90 24.65
C GLY A 243 -26.28 3.52 24.81
N ASP A 244 -25.96 3.90 26.04
CA ASP A 244 -24.70 4.59 26.36
C ASP A 244 -23.49 3.67 26.17
N ALA A 245 -22.52 4.15 25.41
CA ALA A 245 -21.26 3.47 25.15
C ALA A 245 -20.15 3.97 26.08
N ALA A 246 -19.43 3.04 26.71
CA ALA A 246 -18.14 3.35 27.30
C ALA A 246 -17.07 3.31 26.20
N THR A 247 -16.66 4.48 25.74
CA THR A 247 -15.70 4.62 24.62
C THR A 247 -14.28 4.69 25.12
N LYS A 248 -13.40 3.88 24.52
CA LYS A 248 -11.97 3.89 24.83
C LYS A 248 -11.14 3.68 23.56
N THR A 249 -9.99 4.34 23.52
CA THR A 249 -9.05 4.24 22.41
C THR A 249 -7.86 3.42 22.87
N ALA A 250 -7.55 2.37 22.12
CA ALA A 250 -6.36 1.57 22.37
C ALA A 250 -5.11 2.37 22.07
N GLU A 251 -4.00 2.03 22.75
CA GLU A 251 -2.71 2.62 22.45
C GLU A 251 -2.31 2.29 21.01
N PRO A 252 -1.92 3.29 20.21
CA PRO A 252 -1.65 3.05 18.79
C PRO A 252 -0.26 2.45 18.58
N ILE A 253 -0.14 1.59 17.57
CA ILE A 253 1.11 0.94 17.16
C ILE A 253 1.69 1.57 15.90
N THR A 254 3.02 1.66 15.81
CA THR A 254 3.70 2.16 14.61
C THR A 254 3.80 1.07 13.55
N VAL A 255 3.30 1.36 12.35
CA VAL A 255 3.36 0.52 11.16
C VAL A 255 4.19 1.21 10.09
N LYS A 256 5.12 0.47 9.46
CA LYS A 256 5.96 0.97 8.37
C LYS A 256 5.33 0.60 7.02
N VAL A 257 5.01 1.60 6.21
CA VAL A 257 4.53 1.40 4.84
C VAL A 257 5.67 1.68 3.87
N VAL A 258 6.08 0.65 3.12
CA VAL A 258 7.15 0.73 2.12
C VAL A 258 6.57 0.57 0.72
N THR A 259 7.07 1.31 -0.26
CA THR A 259 6.73 1.05 -1.67
C THR A 259 7.39 -0.25 -2.11
N SER A 260 6.59 -1.19 -2.60
CA SER A 260 7.13 -2.36 -3.31
C SER A 260 7.41 -1.95 -4.75
N VAL A 261 8.48 -1.20 -4.96
CA VAL A 261 9.11 -1.15 -6.28
C VAL A 261 9.85 -2.48 -6.40
N GLU A 262 9.32 -3.42 -7.17
CA GLU A 262 10.19 -4.42 -7.76
C GLU A 262 11.12 -3.64 -8.71
N THR A 263 12.29 -3.24 -8.21
CA THR A 263 13.29 -2.51 -9.01
C THR A 263 13.94 -3.41 -10.07
N LEU A 264 13.75 -4.73 -9.97
CA LEU A 264 14.32 -5.72 -10.86
C LEU A 264 13.87 -5.55 -12.33
N PRO A 265 12.56 -5.50 -12.66
CA PRO A 265 12.13 -5.36 -14.06
C PRO A 265 12.58 -4.04 -14.71
N LEU A 266 12.55 -2.93 -13.96
CA LEU A 266 12.99 -1.63 -14.47
C LEU A 266 14.50 -1.61 -14.75
N MET A 267 15.29 -2.21 -13.86
CA MET A 267 16.75 -2.28 -14.05
C MET A 267 17.12 -3.19 -15.21
N GLU A 268 16.38 -4.27 -15.43
CA GLU A 268 16.64 -5.19 -16.54
C GLU A 268 16.33 -4.56 -17.90
N GLU A 269 15.24 -3.80 -18.00
CA GLU A 269 14.91 -3.05 -19.22
C GLU A 269 15.92 -1.92 -19.46
N ALA A 270 16.29 -1.17 -18.41
CA ALA A 270 17.33 -0.15 -18.50
C ALA A 270 18.70 -0.74 -18.91
N TRP A 271 19.07 -1.89 -18.35
CA TRP A 271 20.30 -2.60 -18.70
C TRP A 271 20.31 -3.12 -20.14
N ARG A 272 19.16 -3.62 -20.62
CA ARG A 272 18.99 -4.06 -22.01
C ARG A 272 19.18 -2.90 -22.99
N ALA A 273 18.57 -1.74 -22.71
CA ALA A 273 18.76 -0.54 -23.51
C ALA A 273 20.23 -0.07 -23.51
N PHE A 274 20.87 -0.07 -22.35
CA PHE A 274 22.28 0.28 -22.19
C PHE A 274 23.21 -0.64 -23.01
N MET A 275 23.00 -1.96 -22.97
CA MET A 275 23.82 -2.91 -23.74
C MET A 275 23.62 -2.75 -25.25
N ASN A 276 22.43 -2.38 -25.71
CA ASN A 276 22.19 -2.11 -27.13
C ASN A 276 22.94 -0.87 -27.61
N PHE A 277 22.94 0.22 -26.82
CA PHE A 277 23.74 1.41 -27.10
C PHE A 277 25.24 1.10 -27.21
N TYR A 278 25.78 0.29 -26.29
CA TYR A 278 27.19 -0.10 -26.31
C TYR A 278 27.57 -0.93 -27.54
N LYS A 279 26.68 -1.79 -28.04
CA LYS A 279 26.92 -2.58 -29.26
C LYS A 279 27.10 -1.68 -30.47
N GLU A 280 26.27 -0.65 -30.62
CA GLU A 280 26.38 0.29 -31.74
C GLU A 280 27.68 1.10 -31.67
N ILE A 281 28.06 1.57 -30.48
CA ILE A 281 29.34 2.27 -30.28
C ILE A 281 30.52 1.36 -30.61
N LEU A 282 30.53 0.13 -30.11
CA LEU A 282 31.60 -0.83 -30.39
C LEU A 282 31.68 -1.13 -31.89
N ALA A 283 30.53 -1.33 -32.56
CA ALA A 283 30.49 -1.56 -34.00
C ALA A 283 31.07 -0.36 -34.77
N ALA A 284 30.69 0.87 -34.42
CA ALA A 284 31.23 2.09 -35.01
C ALA A 284 32.74 2.24 -34.77
N PHE A 285 33.21 1.91 -33.56
CA PHE A 285 34.63 1.93 -33.21
C PHE A 285 35.43 0.93 -34.05
N PHE A 286 34.97 -0.32 -34.16
CA PHE A 286 35.65 -1.34 -34.98
C PHE A 286 35.61 -1.00 -36.48
N ALA A 287 34.48 -0.50 -36.99
CA ALA A 287 34.39 -0.03 -38.38
C ALA A 287 35.43 1.07 -38.66
N THR A 288 35.57 2.02 -37.74
CA THR A 288 36.57 3.10 -37.82
C THR A 288 37.99 2.54 -37.76
N LEU A 289 38.25 1.60 -36.83
CA LEU A 289 39.55 0.97 -36.63
C LEU A 289 39.97 0.20 -37.89
N VAL A 290 39.09 -0.59 -38.50
CA VAL A 290 39.35 -1.29 -39.77
C VAL A 290 39.75 -0.31 -40.89
N ILE A 291 39.07 0.85 -41.01
CA ILE A 291 39.41 1.87 -42.01
C ILE A 291 40.82 2.43 -41.76
N VAL A 292 41.18 2.71 -40.51
CA VAL A 292 42.52 3.21 -40.13
C VAL A 292 43.60 2.15 -40.40
N PHE A 293 43.37 0.89 -40.02
CA PHE A 293 44.30 -0.20 -40.28
C PHE A 293 44.49 -0.45 -41.78
N ARG A 294 43.44 -0.40 -42.59
CA ARG A 294 43.58 -0.49 -44.06
C ARG A 294 44.46 0.62 -44.63
N LYS A 295 44.32 1.86 -44.14
CA LYS A 295 45.17 2.99 -44.55
C LYS A 295 46.63 2.83 -44.11
N GLN A 296 46.88 2.33 -42.91
CA GLN A 296 48.24 2.07 -42.42
C GLN A 296 48.91 0.92 -43.18
N LEU A 297 48.21 -0.18 -43.42
CA LEU A 297 48.73 -1.32 -44.19
C LEU A 297 49.02 -0.92 -45.65
N ALA A 298 48.14 -0.14 -46.30
CA ALA A 298 48.39 0.37 -47.65
C ALA A 298 49.67 1.23 -47.74
N LYS A 299 49.95 2.04 -46.70
CA LYS A 299 51.21 2.80 -46.59
C LYS A 299 52.42 1.90 -46.34
N LEU A 300 52.29 0.93 -45.44
CA LEU A 300 53.41 0.07 -45.05
C LEU A 300 53.88 -0.82 -46.20
N PHE A 301 52.94 -1.31 -47.02
CA PHE A 301 53.26 -2.27 -48.07
C PHE A 301 53.65 -1.63 -49.41
N HIS A 302 53.64 -0.29 -49.57
CA HIS A 302 53.97 0.41 -50.83
C HIS A 302 53.38 -0.26 -52.09
N LEU A 303 52.20 -0.88 -51.97
CA LEU A 303 51.53 -1.59 -53.06
C LEU A 303 50.93 -0.63 -54.12
N GLY A 304 51.36 0.63 -54.11
CA GLY A 304 50.97 1.69 -55.05
C GLY A 304 52.13 2.26 -55.86
N GLU A 305 53.34 1.71 -55.78
CA GLU A 305 54.47 2.14 -56.61
C GLU A 305 54.86 1.04 -57.61
N LYS A 306 53.98 0.86 -58.60
CA LYS A 306 54.26 0.24 -59.91
C LYS A 306 53.58 1.16 -60.93
N THR A 307 54.27 1.97 -61.74
CA THR A 307 55.10 1.57 -62.91
C THR A 307 54.48 0.46 -63.74
#